data_AF-A0A329LTA3-F1
#
_entry.id   AF-A0A329LTA3-F1
#
_cell.length_a   1.000
_cell.length_b   1.000
_cell.length_c   1.000
_cell.angle_alpha   90.00
_cell.angle_beta   90.00
_cell.angle_gamma   90.00
#
_symmetry.space_group_name_H-M   'P 1'
#
loop_
_entity.id
_entity.type
_entity.pdbx_description
1 polymer ?
#
loop_
_entity_poly.entity_id
_entity_poly.type
_entity_poly.pdbx_seq_one_letter_code
_entity_poly.pdbx_strand_id
1 'polypeptide(L)'
;MTPAERKLRAKIAGHASWKNTTDRAARTAPARRAAAERFERQVDPEGKLAPSERAQRAESARKEHMARLALKSARVRRAGAGGTQ
;
A
#
# COMPACT_ATOMS: atom_id res chain seq x y z
N MET A 1 -14.94 3.35 -27.01
CA MET A 1 -13.96 2.50 -26.30
C MET A 1 -14.68 1.66 -25.26
N THR A 2 -14.68 0.34 -25.42
CA THR A 2 -15.32 -0.63 -24.52
C THR A 2 -14.52 -0.81 -23.21
N PRO A 3 -15.10 -1.40 -22.15
CA PRO A 3 -14.35 -1.75 -20.94
C PRO A 3 -13.15 -2.68 -21.20
N ALA A 4 -13.27 -3.62 -22.14
CA ALA A 4 -12.19 -4.55 -22.51
C ALA A 4 -11.02 -3.81 -23.19
N GLU A 5 -11.32 -2.92 -24.13
CA GLU A 5 -10.32 -2.08 -24.80
C GLU A 5 -9.59 -1.16 -23.81
N ARG A 6 -10.31 -0.59 -22.84
CA ARG A 6 -9.71 0.25 -21.78
C ARG A 6 -8.71 -0.53 -20.93
N LYS A 7 -9.03 -1.77 -20.56
CA LYS A 7 -8.12 -2.66 -19.83
C LYS A 7 -6.87 -2.99 -20.65
N LEU A 8 -7.05 -3.33 -21.93
CA LEU A 8 -5.93 -3.65 -22.82
C LEU A 8 -4.99 -2.45 -22.99
N ARG A 9 -5.54 -1.26 -23.23
CA ARG A 9 -4.78 -0.01 -23.32
C ARG A 9 -3.99 0.28 -22.04
N ALA A 10 -4.60 0.12 -20.87
CA ALA A 10 -3.91 0.30 -19.59
C ALA A 10 -2.75 -0.69 -19.41
N LYS A 11 -2.93 -1.95 -19.82
CA LYS A 11 -1.88 -2.98 -19.78
C LYS A 11 -0.70 -2.62 -20.69
N ILE A 12 -0.97 -2.19 -21.92
CA ILE A 12 0.05 -1.72 -22.88
C ILE A 12 0.84 -0.56 -22.28
N ALA A 13 0.15 0.44 -21.73
CA ALA A 13 0.78 1.61 -21.10
C ALA A 13 1.68 1.20 -19.91
N GLY A 14 1.22 0.26 -19.08
CA GLY A 14 2.00 -0.27 -17.96
C GLY A 14 3.31 -0.91 -18.42
N HIS A 15 3.24 -1.83 -19.39
CA HIS A 15 4.44 -2.46 -19.96
C HIS A 15 5.38 -1.45 -20.62
N ALA A 16 4.86 -0.51 -21.40
CA ALA A 16 5.66 0.55 -22.02
C ALA A 16 6.39 1.40 -20.96
N SER A 17 5.69 1.75 -19.88
CA SER A 17 6.28 2.54 -18.79
C SER A 17 7.41 1.78 -18.07
N TRP A 18 7.21 0.48 -17.80
CA TRP A 18 8.24 -0.35 -17.17
C TRP A 18 9.41 -0.69 -18.11
N LYS A 19 9.17 -0.81 -19.41
CA LYS A 19 10.22 -0.96 -20.44
C LYS A 19 11.22 0.21 -20.38
N ASN A 20 10.71 1.42 -20.17
CA ASN A 20 11.52 2.64 -20.15
C ASN A 20 12.08 2.98 -18.76
N THR A 21 11.83 2.16 -17.73
CA THR A 21 12.33 2.41 -16.37
C THR A 21 13.70 1.78 -16.21
N THR A 22 14.74 2.62 -16.12
CA THR A 22 16.13 2.19 -15.92
C THR A 22 16.39 1.74 -14.50
N ASP A 23 15.92 2.50 -13.51
CA ASP A 23 15.99 2.15 -12.09
C ASP A 23 14.58 1.94 -11.50
N ARG A 24 14.24 0.66 -11.27
CA ARG A 24 12.95 0.27 -10.69
C ARG A 24 12.83 0.60 -9.20
N ALA A 25 13.94 0.55 -8.46
CA ALA A 25 13.95 0.85 -7.03
C ALA A 25 13.75 2.34 -6.78
N ALA A 26 14.40 3.20 -7.58
CA ALA A 26 14.26 4.65 -7.54
C ALA A 26 12.84 5.09 -7.93
N ARG A 27 12.25 4.50 -8.97
CA ARG A 27 10.88 4.83 -9.40
C ARG A 27 9.85 4.70 -8.28
N THR A 28 10.03 3.73 -7.38
CA THR A 28 9.09 3.48 -6.27
C THR A 28 9.55 4.05 -4.93
N ALA A 29 10.77 4.60 -4.85
CA ALA A 29 11.33 5.12 -3.61
C ALA A 29 10.49 6.25 -2.98
N PRO A 30 9.98 7.25 -3.73
CA PRO A 30 9.13 8.30 -3.16
C PRO A 30 7.85 7.75 -2.52
N ALA A 31 7.21 6.78 -3.19
CA ALA A 31 6.00 6.15 -2.67
C ALA A 31 6.29 5.33 -1.40
N ARG A 32 7.39 4.58 -1.36
CA ARG A 32 7.81 3.84 -0.15
C ARG A 32 8.11 4.79 1.02
N ARG A 33 8.76 5.92 0.75
CA ARG A 33 9.08 6.93 1.76
C ARG A 33 7.80 7.57 2.32
N ALA A 34 6.89 8.01 1.45
CA ALA A 34 5.60 8.56 1.85
C ALA A 34 4.75 7.55 2.66
N ALA A 35 4.79 6.26 2.29
CA ALA A 35 4.10 5.21 3.01
C ALA A 35 4.65 5.02 4.44
N ALA A 36 5.95 5.19 4.66
CA ALA A 36 6.56 5.16 5.99
C ALA A 36 6.23 6.43 6.79
N GLU A 37 6.46 7.61 6.19
CA GLU A 37 6.20 8.93 6.81
C GLU A 37 4.75 9.10 7.27
N ARG A 38 3.78 8.48 6.57
CA ARG A 38 2.38 8.49 6.97
C ARG A 38 2.18 7.98 8.40
N PHE A 39 2.86 6.90 8.78
CA PHE A 39 2.69 6.31 10.10
C PHE A 39 3.37 7.15 11.18
N GLU A 40 4.51 7.76 10.87
CA GLU A 40 5.16 8.73 11.77
C GLU A 40 4.26 9.94 12.03
N ARG A 41 3.67 10.52 10.98
CA ARG A 41 2.70 11.63 11.12
C ARG A 41 1.43 11.23 11.86
N GLN A 42 1.00 9.98 11.74
CA GLN A 42 -0.18 9.47 12.44
C GLN A 42 0.07 9.33 13.95
N VAL A 43 1.27 8.90 14.36
CA VAL A 43 1.60 8.69 15.78
C VAL A 43 2.16 9.94 16.46
N ASP A 44 2.66 10.89 15.67
CA ASP A 44 3.19 12.17 16.15
C ASP A 44 2.84 13.33 15.20
N PRO A 45 1.56 13.77 15.16
CA PRO A 45 1.13 14.84 14.25
C PRO A 45 1.82 16.19 14.53
N GLU A 46 2.16 16.43 15.80
CA GLU A 46 2.78 17.68 16.27
C GLU A 46 4.31 17.60 16.33
N GLY A 47 4.91 16.44 16.04
CA GLY A 47 6.36 16.26 16.01
C GLY A 47 7.07 16.33 17.37
N LYS A 48 6.35 16.06 18.47
CA LYS A 48 6.84 16.25 19.85
C LYS A 48 7.60 15.04 20.39
N LEU A 49 7.46 13.86 19.79
CA LEU A 49 8.14 12.65 20.29
C LEU A 49 9.61 12.63 19.85
N ALA A 50 10.45 12.00 20.68
CA ALA A 50 11.82 11.70 20.30
C ALA A 50 11.85 10.79 19.05
N PRO A 51 12.86 10.92 18.16
CA PRO A 51 12.88 10.15 16.91
C PRO A 51 12.81 8.62 17.10
N SER A 52 13.49 8.08 18.11
CA SER A 52 13.49 6.65 18.42
C SER A 52 12.12 6.16 18.89
N GLU A 53 11.42 6.95 19.70
CA GLU A 53 10.09 6.63 20.19
C GLU A 53 9.06 6.75 19.05
N ARG A 54 9.16 7.80 18.24
CA ARG A 54 8.33 7.99 17.04
C ARG A 54 8.46 6.80 16.09
N ALA A 55 9.67 6.32 15.85
CA ALA A 55 9.93 5.17 14.98
C ALA A 55 9.28 3.88 15.53
N GLN A 56 9.44 3.60 16.83
CA GLN A 56 8.83 2.42 17.47
C GLN A 56 7.29 2.46 17.40
N ARG A 57 6.70 3.64 17.66
CA ARG A 57 5.24 3.82 17.55
C ARG A 57 4.76 3.70 16.11
N ALA A 58 5.49 4.27 15.15
CA ALA A 58 5.16 4.18 13.73
C ALA A 58 5.23 2.74 13.21
N GLU A 59 6.22 1.95 13.65
CA GLU A 59 6.30 0.53 13.33
C GLU A 59 5.10 -0.25 13.87
N SER A 60 4.71 0.02 15.12
CA SER A 60 3.53 -0.58 15.74
C SER A 60 2.25 -0.21 14.98
N ALA A 61 2.08 1.07 14.62
CA ALA A 61 0.95 1.54 13.81
C ALA A 61 0.91 0.89 12.43
N ARG A 62 2.06 0.67 11.79
CA ARG A 62 2.16 -0.07 10.53
C ARG A 62 1.71 -1.51 10.68
N LYS A 63 2.20 -2.22 11.70
CA LYS A 63 1.84 -3.63 11.97
C LYS A 63 0.35 -3.77 12.24
N GLU A 64 -0.20 -2.89 13.07
CA GLU A 64 -1.63 -2.82 13.37
C GLU A 64 -2.47 -2.63 12.09
N HIS A 65 -2.13 -1.64 11.26
CA HIS A 65 -2.84 -1.37 10.01
C HIS A 65 -2.87 -2.59 9.07
N MET A 66 -1.74 -3.27 8.93
CA MET A 66 -1.67 -4.48 8.10
C MET A 66 -2.48 -5.63 8.70
N ALA A 67 -2.49 -5.78 10.03
CA ALA A 67 -3.32 -6.77 10.71
C ALA A 67 -4.83 -6.51 10.49
N ARG A 68 -5.28 -5.25 10.58
CA ARG A 68 -6.67 -4.87 10.25
C ARG A 68 -7.03 -5.22 8.80
N LEU A 69 -6.12 -4.96 7.85
CA LEU A 69 -6.34 -5.29 6.44
C LEU A 69 -6.47 -6.81 6.25
N ALA A 70 -5.56 -7.59 6.86
CA ALA A 70 -5.58 -9.05 6.79
C ALA A 70 -6.87 -9.63 7.39
N LEU A 71 -7.32 -9.11 8.54
CA LEU A 71 -8.57 -9.50 9.17
C LEU A 71 -9.77 -9.21 8.26
N LYS A 72 -9.82 -8.02 7.65
CA LYS A 72 -10.87 -7.65 6.70
C LYS A 72 -10.90 -8.60 5.49
N SER A 73 -9.74 -8.90 4.91
CA SER A 73 -9.63 -9.86 3.80
C SER A 73 -10.07 -11.27 4.20
N ALA A 74 -9.70 -11.73 5.40
CA ALA A 74 -10.11 -13.04 5.90
C ALA A 74 -11.64 -13.14 6.07
N ARG A 75 -12.29 -12.09 6.59
CA ARG A 75 -13.75 -12.03 6.72
C ARG A 75 -14.46 -12.16 5.37
N VAL A 76 -14.00 -11.41 4.35
CA VAL A 76 -14.58 -11.46 3.00
C VAL A 76 -14.41 -12.86 2.39
N ARG A 77 -13.23 -13.48 2.52
CA ARG A 77 -13.01 -14.85 2.02
C ARG A 77 -13.92 -15.87 2.70
N ARG A 78 -14.12 -15.77 4.02
CA ARG A 78 -15.04 -16.65 4.76
C ARG A 78 -16.48 -16.50 4.28
N ALA A 79 -16.95 -15.27 4.05
CA ALA A 79 -18.30 -15.01 3.56
C ALA A 79 -18.52 -15.55 2.13
N GLY A 80 -17.54 -15.38 1.24
CA GLY A 80 -17.61 -15.91 -0.13
C GLY A 80 -17.57 -17.43 -0.20
N ALA A 81 -16.83 -18.10 0.70
CA ALA A 81 -16.77 -19.56 0.77
C ALA A 81 -18.11 -20.19 1.23
N GLY A 82 -18.94 -19.45 1.98
CA GLY A 82 -20.27 -19.89 2.38
C GLY A 82 -21.37 -19.71 1.32
N GLY A 83 -21.08 -19.03 0.21
CA GLY A 83 -22.05 -18.74 -0.86
C GLY A 83 -22.00 -19.68 -2.06
N THR A 84 -21.32 -20.83 -1.95
CA THR A 84 -21.24 -21.86 -3.01
C THR A 84 -21.84 -23.20 -2.55
N GLN A 85 -22.81 -23.17 -1.64
CA GLN A 85 -23.62 -24.35 -1.27
C GLN A 85 -25.09 -24.06 -1.55
#